data_AF-A0AAD3DRL5-F1
#
_entry.id   AF-A0AAD3DRL5-F1
#
_cell.length_a   1.000
_cell.length_b   1.000
_cell.length_c   1.000
_cell.angle_alpha   90.00
_cell.angle_beta   90.00
_cell.angle_gamma   90.00
#
_symmetry.space_group_name_H-M   'P 1'
#
loop_
_entity.id
_entity.type
_entity.pdbx_description
1 polymer ?
#
loop_
_entity_poly.entity_id
_entity_poly.type
_entity_poly.pdbx_seq_one_letter_code
_entity_poly.pdbx_strand_id
1 'polypeptide(L)'
;MGVLRTDPCLYSHSPSDRINLPLHQPKARGSVWRLALRATNEGQGQVHATQPNASASTGSSQPWTLMGRMVSPDRIQLSEEQRIALIASAAAQLSGADPAAFTEQVQELLLLLPSLRPRLASLQPALLAELAGNTAAVAGKMVQLREWFPSADLCALLGRHPGLLTEAGGWGGVREAHRKLHTMFPEGGVDEMVTRQPLLLVEDVDWVVGELERLLSSGGSSSGGSSSGSGSISSGTGATNTRQQQQPQQSGWCARLLRADPDLLLLVANNRKLSLW
;
A
#
# COMPACT_ATOMS: atom_id res chain seq x y z
N MET A 1 -36.77 -26.95 59.15
CA MET A 1 -35.63 -26.21 58.56
C MET A 1 -36.18 -25.28 57.48
N GLY A 2 -36.23 -23.99 57.76
CA GLY A 2 -36.80 -22.98 56.85
C GLY A 2 -35.76 -22.51 55.83
N VAL A 3 -36.09 -22.62 54.55
CA VAL A 3 -35.27 -22.15 53.43
C VAL A 3 -35.69 -20.72 53.12
N LEU A 4 -34.82 -19.75 53.41
CA LEU A 4 -35.02 -18.35 53.09
C LEU A 4 -34.79 -18.12 51.59
N ARG A 5 -35.85 -17.64 50.93
CA ARG A 5 -35.81 -17.02 49.60
C ARG A 5 -35.17 -15.63 49.72
N THR A 6 -34.22 -15.33 48.85
CA THR A 6 -33.74 -13.98 48.59
C THR A 6 -33.91 -13.69 47.11
N ASP A 7 -34.92 -12.88 46.80
CA ASP A 7 -35.14 -12.29 45.48
C ASP A 7 -34.19 -11.09 45.24
N PRO A 8 -33.86 -10.81 43.97
CA PRO A 8 -32.84 -9.82 43.58
C PRO A 8 -33.38 -8.39 43.55
N CYS A 9 -32.59 -7.46 44.11
CA CYS A 9 -32.83 -6.02 44.01
C CYS A 9 -32.67 -5.53 42.56
N LEU A 10 -33.78 -5.05 41.99
CA LEU A 10 -33.82 -4.18 40.82
C LEU A 10 -33.22 -2.81 41.19
N TYR A 11 -31.98 -2.55 40.78
CA TYR A 11 -31.40 -1.20 40.81
C TYR A 11 -31.64 -0.52 39.47
N SER A 12 -32.69 0.28 39.41
CA SER A 12 -32.98 1.22 38.34
C SER A 12 -32.35 2.57 38.67
N HIS A 13 -31.23 2.90 38.06
CA HIS A 13 -30.74 4.26 37.99
C HIS A 13 -30.38 4.61 36.55
N SER A 14 -31.28 5.37 35.94
CA SER A 14 -30.96 6.31 34.88
C SER A 14 -31.36 7.69 35.40
N PRO A 15 -30.41 8.62 35.48
CA PRO A 15 -30.69 9.91 34.90
C PRO A 15 -29.53 10.42 34.05
N SER A 16 -29.92 10.83 32.85
CA SER A 16 -29.22 11.70 31.92
C SER A 16 -28.54 12.88 32.60
N ASP A 17 -27.23 12.78 32.85
CA ASP A 17 -26.36 13.95 32.97
C ASP A 17 -25.48 14.04 31.73
N ARG A 18 -26.05 14.68 30.70
CA ARG A 18 -25.31 15.11 29.52
C ARG A 18 -24.45 16.30 29.92
N ILE A 19 -23.25 16.01 30.42
CA ILE A 19 -22.18 16.99 30.46
C ILE A 19 -21.84 17.33 29.00
N ASN A 20 -22.35 18.49 28.55
CA ASN A 20 -21.91 19.15 27.33
C ASN A 20 -20.46 19.63 27.54
N LEU A 21 -19.51 18.71 27.39
CA LEU A 21 -18.14 19.07 27.13
C LEU A 21 -18.10 19.68 25.72
N PRO A 22 -17.62 20.93 25.55
CA PRO A 22 -17.34 21.44 24.23
C PRO A 22 -16.26 20.54 23.62
N LEU A 23 -16.67 19.63 22.73
CA LEU A 23 -15.76 19.04 21.77
C LEU A 23 -15.14 20.22 21.02
N HIS A 24 -13.94 20.60 21.45
CA HIS A 24 -13.04 21.37 20.63
C HIS A 24 -12.72 20.45 19.44
N GLN A 25 -13.58 20.49 18.42
CA GLN A 25 -13.25 19.90 17.14
C GLN A 25 -11.94 20.57 16.70
N PRO A 26 -10.84 19.83 16.52
CA PRO A 26 -9.77 20.34 15.70
C PRO A 26 -10.42 20.54 14.33
N LYS A 27 -10.58 21.82 13.96
CA LYS A 27 -10.97 22.27 12.62
C LYS A 27 -10.38 21.30 11.63
N ALA A 28 -11.24 20.57 10.92
CA ALA A 28 -10.84 19.76 9.79
C ALA A 28 -9.97 20.64 8.88
N ARG A 29 -8.64 20.47 8.98
CA ARG A 29 -7.70 20.95 7.99
C ARG A 29 -7.92 20.02 6.80
N GLY A 30 -8.99 20.31 6.07
CA GLY A 30 -9.28 19.71 4.79
C GLY A 30 -8.03 19.83 3.95
N SER A 31 -7.50 18.67 3.55
CA SER A 31 -7.02 18.43 2.20
C SER A 31 -6.36 19.62 1.48
N VAL A 32 -5.24 20.14 2.01
CA VAL A 32 -4.32 21.03 1.26
C VAL A 32 -3.02 20.31 0.87
N TRP A 33 -2.93 18.99 1.04
CA TRP A 33 -1.71 18.24 0.68
C TRP A 33 -1.61 17.85 -0.81
N ARG A 34 -2.60 18.23 -1.64
CA ARG A 34 -2.61 17.86 -3.08
C ARG A 34 -2.00 18.91 -4.03
N LEU A 35 -1.32 19.95 -3.53
CA LEU A 35 -0.76 21.02 -4.37
C LEU A 35 0.76 21.30 -4.21
N ALA A 36 1.50 20.58 -3.36
CA ALA A 36 2.92 20.87 -3.13
C ALA A 36 3.93 20.00 -3.92
N LEU A 37 3.47 19.11 -4.81
CA LEU A 37 4.36 18.21 -5.59
C LEU A 37 4.32 18.44 -7.11
N ARG A 38 3.81 19.59 -7.58
CA ARG A 38 3.70 19.91 -9.03
C ARG A 38 4.34 21.25 -9.44
N ALA A 39 5.38 21.70 -8.75
CA ALA A 39 6.04 22.99 -9.02
C ALA A 39 7.51 22.89 -9.44
N THR A 40 7.96 21.78 -10.04
CA THR A 40 9.29 21.66 -10.66
C THR A 40 9.27 20.82 -11.93
N ASN A 41 8.40 21.11 -12.90
CA ASN A 41 8.63 20.68 -14.30
C ASN A 41 7.66 21.32 -15.31
N GLU A 42 7.60 22.65 -15.37
CA GLU A 42 7.08 23.34 -16.56
C GLU A 42 8.15 24.29 -17.06
N GLY A 43 8.67 24.02 -18.26
CA GLY A 43 9.52 24.98 -18.98
C GLY A 43 10.59 24.39 -19.88
N GLN A 44 10.27 23.52 -20.84
CA GLN A 44 11.12 23.30 -22.02
C GLN A 44 10.31 23.21 -23.33
N GLY A 45 9.74 24.34 -23.72
CA GLY A 45 9.87 24.88 -25.07
C GLY A 45 10.44 26.30 -24.89
N GLN A 46 11.30 26.87 -25.72
CA GLN A 46 11.54 26.71 -27.15
C GLN A 46 12.73 27.64 -27.51
N VAL A 47 13.38 27.41 -28.66
CA VAL A 47 14.14 28.36 -29.52
C VAL A 47 15.34 29.18 -29.01
N HIS A 48 16.48 28.92 -29.68
CA HIS A 48 17.43 29.86 -30.29
C HIS A 48 17.75 31.23 -29.64
N ALA A 49 19.06 31.34 -29.31
CA ALA A 49 19.97 32.45 -29.57
C ALA A 49 19.94 33.73 -28.70
N THR A 50 21.17 34.14 -28.38
CA THR A 50 21.65 35.46 -27.96
C THR A 50 21.85 35.65 -26.45
N GLN A 51 23.06 35.28 -26.04
CA GLN A 51 23.78 35.80 -24.88
C GLN A 51 23.92 37.33 -25.04
N PRO A 52 23.51 38.13 -24.04
CA PRO A 52 24.54 38.92 -23.37
C PRO A 52 24.27 39.20 -21.87
N ASN A 53 25.39 39.18 -21.15
CA ASN A 53 25.80 40.16 -20.15
C ASN A 53 25.17 40.15 -18.74
N ALA A 54 26.10 40.34 -17.80
CA ALA A 54 25.96 40.35 -16.36
C ALA A 54 24.89 41.31 -15.86
N SER A 55 24.06 40.83 -14.94
CA SER A 55 23.42 41.66 -13.93
C SER A 55 23.14 40.82 -12.69
N ALA A 56 23.56 41.34 -11.56
CA ALA A 56 23.61 40.72 -10.25
C ALA A 56 22.25 40.19 -9.80
N SER A 57 22.06 38.88 -9.91
CA SER A 57 21.07 38.18 -9.11
C SER A 57 21.61 38.06 -7.70
N THR A 58 20.99 38.74 -6.74
CA THR A 58 20.98 38.38 -5.32
C THR A 58 20.35 37.00 -5.18
N GLY A 59 21.08 35.99 -5.68
CA GLY A 59 20.73 34.59 -5.55
C GLY A 59 20.74 34.26 -4.09
N SER A 60 19.66 33.64 -3.62
CA SER A 60 19.61 32.94 -2.35
C SER A 60 20.76 31.93 -2.34
N SER A 61 21.91 32.37 -1.84
CA SER A 61 23.09 31.56 -1.67
C SER A 61 22.70 30.48 -0.69
N GLN A 62 22.43 29.28 -1.22
CA GLN A 62 22.13 28.16 -0.36
C GLN A 62 23.40 27.93 0.47
N PRO A 63 23.33 28.01 1.82
CA PRO A 63 24.52 28.11 2.67
C PRO A 63 25.45 26.90 2.57
N TRP A 64 25.00 25.81 1.96
CA TRP A 64 25.77 24.60 1.71
C TRP A 64 26.61 24.62 0.41
N THR A 65 26.52 25.67 -0.43
CA THR A 65 27.31 25.77 -1.68
C THR A 65 28.75 26.28 -1.47
N LEU A 66 29.21 26.44 -0.22
CA LEU A 66 30.34 27.30 0.13
C LEU A 66 31.73 26.89 -0.40
N MET A 67 31.93 25.75 -1.08
CA MET A 67 33.24 25.42 -1.69
C MET A 67 33.20 24.54 -2.96
N GLY A 68 32.12 24.52 -3.75
CA GLY A 68 32.09 23.86 -5.07
C GLY A 68 32.38 22.34 -5.10
N ARG A 69 32.63 21.72 -3.94
CA ARG A 69 32.77 20.28 -3.78
C ARG A 69 31.41 19.73 -3.37
N MET A 70 30.66 19.28 -4.36
CA MET A 70 29.46 18.50 -4.16
C MET A 70 29.86 17.22 -3.43
N VAL A 71 29.56 17.13 -2.13
CA VAL A 71 29.77 15.89 -1.37
C VAL A 71 28.71 14.93 -1.83
N SER A 72 29.11 13.85 -2.53
CA SER A 72 28.19 12.79 -2.91
C SER A 72 27.53 12.25 -1.64
N PRO A 73 26.19 12.12 -1.61
CA PRO A 73 25.48 11.62 -0.43
C PRO A 73 26.00 10.24 0.01
N ASP A 74 26.49 9.43 -0.93
CA ASP A 74 27.08 8.12 -0.69
C ASP A 74 28.38 8.13 0.13
N ARG A 75 29.04 9.29 0.27
CA ARG A 75 30.28 9.41 1.06
C ARG A 75 30.04 9.64 2.55
N ILE A 76 28.83 9.97 2.96
CA ILE A 76 28.50 10.14 4.36
C ILE A 76 28.06 8.77 4.89
N GLN A 77 29.03 8.00 5.41
CA GLN A 77 28.73 6.74 6.10
C GLN A 77 28.07 7.04 7.45
N LEU A 78 26.76 7.26 7.42
CA LEU A 78 25.96 7.37 8.63
C LEU A 78 25.72 5.98 9.20
N SER A 79 25.91 5.83 10.52
CA SER A 79 25.49 4.64 11.25
C SER A 79 23.98 4.43 11.12
N GLU A 80 23.50 3.21 11.32
CA GLU A 80 22.07 2.91 11.22
C GLU A 80 21.25 3.76 12.20
N GLU A 81 21.76 3.93 13.43
CA GLU A 81 21.15 4.76 14.47
C GLU A 81 21.08 6.23 14.04
N GLN A 82 22.13 6.76 13.40
CA GLN A 82 22.14 8.12 12.89
C GLN A 82 21.12 8.31 11.76
N ARG A 83 20.96 7.33 10.86
CA ARG A 83 19.95 7.38 9.80
C ARG A 83 18.55 7.36 10.39
N ILE A 84 18.29 6.50 11.37
CA ILE A 84 17.01 6.44 12.08
C ILE A 84 16.71 7.77 12.75
N ALA A 85 17.68 8.36 13.46
CA ALA A 85 17.52 9.67 14.10
C ALA A 85 17.20 10.78 13.09
N LEU A 86 17.88 10.81 11.94
CA LEU A 86 17.60 11.77 10.87
C LEU A 86 16.19 11.59 10.29
N ILE A 87 15.80 10.35 9.96
CA ILE A 87 14.47 10.05 9.44
C ILE A 87 13.39 10.43 10.45
N ALA A 88 13.57 10.11 11.73
CA ALA A 88 12.65 10.48 12.80
C ALA A 88 12.53 12.00 12.94
N SER A 89 13.66 12.73 12.89
CA SER A 89 13.64 14.20 12.95
C SER A 89 12.94 14.83 11.75
N ALA A 90 13.15 14.30 10.54
CA ALA A 90 12.46 14.75 9.34
C ALA A 90 10.96 14.44 9.41
N ALA A 91 10.58 13.26 9.90
CA ALA A 91 9.20 12.87 10.08
C ALA A 91 8.47 13.73 11.13
N ALA A 92 9.13 14.08 12.24
CA ALA A 92 8.60 15.01 13.24
C ALA A 92 8.34 16.41 12.65
N GLN A 93 9.25 16.90 11.81
CA GLN A 93 9.05 18.17 11.10
C GLN A 93 7.86 18.12 10.13
N LEU A 94 7.68 17.00 9.41
CA LEU A 94 6.56 16.81 8.49
C LEU A 94 5.20 16.72 9.21
N SER A 95 5.16 16.06 10.37
CA SER A 95 3.93 15.98 11.18
C SER A 95 3.64 17.27 11.93
N GLY A 96 4.64 18.15 12.10
CA GLY A 96 4.55 19.36 12.92
C GLY A 96 4.49 19.05 14.43
N ALA A 97 4.90 17.85 14.83
CA ALA A 97 4.98 17.43 16.22
C ALA A 97 6.31 17.85 16.86
N ASP A 98 6.32 17.99 18.18
CA ASP A 98 7.55 18.15 18.94
C ASP A 98 8.43 16.89 18.78
N PRO A 99 9.75 17.01 18.56
CA PRO A 99 10.62 15.86 18.31
C PRO A 99 10.69 14.87 19.48
N ALA A 100 10.55 15.32 20.74
CA ALA A 100 10.55 14.40 21.88
C ALA A 100 9.24 13.61 21.93
N ALA A 101 8.10 14.28 21.79
CA ALA A 101 6.79 13.62 21.71
C ALA A 101 6.68 12.66 20.51
N PHE A 102 7.22 13.04 19.35
CA PHE A 102 7.24 12.17 18.17
C PHE A 102 8.08 10.91 18.41
N THR A 103 9.18 11.02 19.16
CA THR A 103 10.00 9.86 19.51
C THR A 103 9.22 8.87 20.39
N GLU A 104 8.42 9.35 21.34
CA GLU A 104 7.52 8.49 22.15
C GLU A 104 6.47 7.79 21.27
N GLN A 105 5.86 8.51 20.32
CA GLN A 105 4.92 7.94 19.35
C GLN A 105 5.56 6.87 18.47
N VAL A 106 6.81 7.07 18.04
CA VAL A 106 7.57 6.05 17.30
C VAL A 106 7.84 4.83 18.18
N GLN A 107 8.15 5.00 19.47
CA GLN A 107 8.31 3.86 20.39
C GLN A 107 6.99 3.10 20.56
N GLU A 108 5.87 3.79 20.72
CA GLU A 108 4.54 3.16 20.78
C GLU A 108 4.24 2.38 19.48
N LEU A 109 4.53 2.97 18.31
CA LEU A 109 4.39 2.29 17.03
C LEU A 109 5.26 1.03 16.94
N LEU A 110 6.48 1.05 17.49
CA LEU A 110 7.37 -0.12 17.52
C LEU A 110 6.90 -1.20 18.50
N LEU A 111 6.17 -0.86 19.56
CA LEU A 111 5.53 -1.84 20.43
C LEU A 111 4.38 -2.55 19.69
N LEU A 112 3.65 -1.83 18.83
CA LEU A 112 2.60 -2.41 17.98
C LEU A 112 3.18 -3.25 16.84
N LEU A 113 4.26 -2.76 16.20
CA LEU A 113 4.86 -3.34 15.00
C LEU A 113 6.37 -3.55 15.17
N PRO A 114 6.78 -4.60 15.92
CA PRO A 114 8.20 -4.86 16.17
C PRO A 114 8.99 -5.18 14.89
N SER A 115 8.33 -5.73 13.87
CA SER A 115 8.93 -6.02 12.55
C SER A 115 9.32 -4.77 11.75
N LEU A 116 8.86 -3.59 12.16
CA LEU A 116 9.21 -2.31 11.53
C LEU A 116 10.63 -1.85 11.91
N ARG A 117 11.16 -2.29 13.06
CA ARG A 117 12.45 -1.84 13.60
C ARG A 117 13.61 -1.93 12.59
N PRO A 118 13.89 -3.07 11.94
CA PRO A 118 14.98 -3.16 10.94
C PRO A 118 14.72 -2.34 9.67
N ARG A 119 13.50 -1.83 9.47
CA ARG A 119 13.10 -1.08 8.28
C ARG A 119 13.04 0.42 8.49
N LEU A 120 13.10 0.90 9.73
CA LEU A 120 13.01 2.34 10.04
C LEU A 120 14.03 3.15 9.25
N ALA A 121 15.26 2.66 9.10
CA ALA A 121 16.32 3.32 8.35
C ALA A 121 16.04 3.44 6.84
N SER A 122 15.12 2.63 6.31
CA SER A 122 14.73 2.61 4.89
C SER A 122 13.35 3.22 4.63
N LEU A 123 12.63 3.59 5.69
CA LEU A 123 11.26 4.02 5.59
C LEU A 123 11.20 5.48 5.13
N GLN A 124 10.22 5.81 4.29
CA GLN A 124 10.02 7.20 3.88
C GLN A 124 9.57 8.05 5.09
N PRO A 125 10.17 9.24 5.34
CA PRO A 125 9.80 10.07 6.48
C PRO A 125 8.32 10.45 6.52
N ALA A 126 7.70 10.69 5.35
CA ALA A 126 6.26 10.99 5.25
C ALA A 126 5.39 9.82 5.72
N LEU A 127 5.78 8.58 5.35
CA LEU A 127 5.07 7.38 5.80
C LEU A 127 5.24 7.17 7.31
N LEU A 128 6.44 7.40 7.85
CA LEU A 128 6.67 7.31 9.29
C LEU A 128 5.83 8.35 10.06
N ALA A 129 5.77 9.58 9.55
CA ALA A 129 4.98 10.66 10.12
C ALA A 129 3.49 10.32 10.17
N GLU A 130 2.94 9.72 9.10
CA GLU A 130 1.53 9.31 9.06
C GLU A 130 1.23 8.17 10.05
N LEU A 131 2.11 7.16 10.12
CA LEU A 131 1.91 6.01 11.01
C LEU A 131 2.07 6.39 12.50
N ALA A 132 3.10 7.16 12.84
CA ALA A 132 3.36 7.59 14.21
C ALA A 132 2.38 8.68 14.67
N GLY A 133 1.87 9.51 13.76
CA GLY A 133 0.90 10.55 14.07
C GLY A 133 -0.46 10.03 14.55
N ASN A 134 -0.79 8.76 14.30
CA ASN A 134 -2.05 8.16 14.74
C ASN A 134 -1.90 6.66 15.05
N THR A 135 -1.16 6.34 16.11
CA THR A 135 -0.91 4.97 16.59
C THR A 135 -2.20 4.23 16.96
N ALA A 136 -3.20 4.93 17.52
CA ALA A 136 -4.51 4.36 17.84
C ALA A 136 -5.27 3.88 16.59
N ALA A 137 -5.25 4.66 15.50
CA ALA A 137 -5.85 4.23 14.24
C ALA A 137 -5.10 3.04 13.64
N VAL A 138 -3.77 3.00 13.73
CA VAL A 138 -2.97 1.85 13.31
C VAL A 138 -3.38 0.59 14.07
N ALA A 139 -3.51 0.66 15.40
CA ALA A 139 -3.97 -0.47 16.21
C ALA A 139 -5.38 -0.93 15.79
N GLY A 140 -6.31 -0.01 15.57
CA GLY A 140 -7.66 -0.33 15.09
C GLY A 140 -7.65 -1.03 13.72
N LYS A 141 -6.80 -0.58 12.79
CA LYS A 141 -6.61 -1.23 11.48
C LYS A 141 -6.00 -2.63 11.62
N MET A 142 -5.06 -2.84 12.55
CA MET A 142 -4.51 -4.17 12.82
C MET A 142 -5.55 -5.14 13.36
N VAL A 143 -6.46 -4.67 14.22
CA VAL A 143 -7.59 -5.49 14.69
C VAL A 143 -8.50 -5.87 13.52
N GLN A 144 -8.84 -4.93 12.65
CA GLN A 144 -9.64 -5.21 11.44
C GLN A 144 -8.94 -6.22 10.51
N LEU A 145 -7.62 -6.09 10.31
CA LEU A 145 -6.85 -7.08 9.57
C LEU A 145 -6.91 -8.47 10.23
N ARG A 146 -6.87 -8.55 11.56
CA ARG A 146 -6.97 -9.83 12.29
C ARG A 146 -8.36 -10.45 12.15
N GLU A 147 -9.41 -9.64 12.08
CA GLU A 147 -10.78 -10.12 11.83
C GLU A 147 -10.95 -10.70 10.42
N TRP A 148 -10.35 -10.06 9.41
CA TRP A 148 -10.41 -10.53 8.02
C TRP A 148 -9.45 -11.68 7.73
N PHE A 149 -8.26 -11.67 8.33
CA PHE A 149 -7.21 -12.66 8.09
C PHE A 149 -6.75 -13.28 9.42
N PRO A 150 -7.57 -14.13 10.05
CA PRO A 150 -7.32 -14.62 11.41
C PRO A 150 -6.01 -15.41 11.53
N SER A 151 -5.63 -16.16 10.49
CA SER A 151 -4.45 -17.00 10.44
C SER A 151 -3.23 -16.32 9.81
N ALA A 152 -3.36 -15.09 9.31
CA ALA A 152 -2.25 -14.36 8.70
C ALA A 152 -1.25 -13.88 9.76
N ASP A 153 0.04 -13.89 9.40
CA ASP A 153 1.08 -13.24 10.20
C ASP A 153 1.10 -11.75 9.85
N LEU A 154 0.34 -10.97 10.62
CA LEU A 154 0.23 -9.53 10.43
C LEU A 154 1.58 -8.82 10.61
N CYS A 155 2.46 -9.33 11.47
CA CYS A 155 3.78 -8.73 11.66
C CYS A 155 4.65 -8.90 10.42
N ALA A 156 4.62 -10.07 9.77
CA ALA A 156 5.31 -10.30 8.51
C ALA A 156 4.69 -9.49 7.36
N LEU A 157 3.36 -9.47 7.28
CA LEU A 157 2.59 -8.74 6.26
C LEU A 157 2.90 -7.24 6.30
N LEU A 158 2.74 -6.61 7.47
CA LEU A 158 2.98 -5.18 7.68
C LEU A 158 4.47 -4.85 7.69
N GLY A 159 5.30 -5.79 8.13
CA GLY A 159 6.75 -5.70 8.03
C GLY A 159 7.22 -5.64 6.58
N ARG A 160 6.47 -6.18 5.60
CA ARG A 160 6.75 -6.04 4.16
C ARG A 160 6.11 -4.80 3.54
N HIS A 161 4.90 -4.44 3.95
CA HIS A 161 4.17 -3.31 3.37
C HIS A 161 3.50 -2.41 4.43
N PRO A 162 4.26 -1.58 5.16
CA PRO A 162 3.71 -0.72 6.21
C PRO A 162 2.77 0.38 5.66
N GLY A 163 2.94 0.75 4.39
CA GLY A 163 2.02 1.64 3.68
C GLY A 163 0.60 1.11 3.58
N LEU A 164 0.35 -0.19 3.79
CA LEU A 164 -1.01 -0.72 3.79
C LEU A 164 -1.92 -0.04 4.82
N LEU A 165 -1.34 0.40 5.95
CA LEU A 165 -2.08 1.02 7.05
C LEU A 165 -2.40 2.50 6.81
N THR A 166 -1.88 3.11 5.74
CA THR A 166 -2.16 4.51 5.41
C THR A 166 -3.34 4.63 4.47
N GLU A 167 -4.02 5.78 4.51
CA GLU A 167 -5.13 6.04 3.58
C GLU A 167 -4.63 6.11 2.13
N ALA A 168 -3.46 6.74 1.94
CA ALA A 168 -2.82 6.83 0.64
C ALA A 168 -2.35 5.47 0.11
N GLY A 169 -1.98 4.54 0.99
CA GLY A 169 -1.49 3.21 0.61
C GLY A 169 -2.59 2.19 0.34
N GLY A 170 -3.84 2.62 0.21
CA GLY A 170 -4.93 1.79 -0.31
C GLY A 170 -5.74 1.06 0.75
N TRP A 171 -5.68 1.48 2.03
CA TRP A 171 -6.47 0.88 3.10
C TRP A 171 -7.96 0.72 2.77
N GLY A 172 -8.56 1.70 2.07
CA GLY A 172 -9.96 1.66 1.64
C GLY A 172 -10.33 0.49 0.71
N GLY A 173 -9.34 -0.11 0.01
CA GLY A 173 -9.55 -1.25 -0.90
C GLY A 173 -9.44 -2.62 -0.22
N VAL A 174 -8.88 -2.70 1.00
CA VAL A 174 -8.50 -3.98 1.62
C VAL A 174 -9.70 -4.89 1.86
N ARG A 175 -10.83 -4.34 2.32
CA ARG A 175 -12.06 -5.11 2.56
C ARG A 175 -12.62 -5.71 1.28
N GLU A 176 -12.54 -4.96 0.18
CA GLU A 176 -12.99 -5.42 -1.13
C GLU A 176 -12.07 -6.53 -1.65
N ALA A 177 -10.75 -6.31 -1.56
CA ALA A 177 -9.76 -7.31 -1.94
C ALA A 177 -9.94 -8.62 -1.16
N HIS A 178 -10.15 -8.55 0.17
CA HIS A 178 -10.48 -9.70 1.00
C HIS A 178 -11.70 -10.49 0.46
N ARG A 179 -12.81 -9.80 0.16
CA ARG A 179 -14.02 -10.44 -0.39
C ARG A 179 -13.75 -11.11 -1.73
N LYS A 180 -13.04 -10.43 -2.63
CA LYS A 180 -12.68 -10.97 -3.95
C LYS A 180 -11.78 -12.21 -3.81
N LEU A 181 -10.74 -12.13 -2.99
CA LEU A 181 -9.83 -13.25 -2.74
C LEU A 181 -10.58 -14.47 -2.19
N HIS A 182 -11.47 -14.31 -1.22
CA HIS A 182 -12.27 -15.45 -0.72
C HIS A 182 -13.24 -16.03 -1.75
N THR A 183 -13.74 -15.20 -2.68
CA THR A 183 -14.58 -15.67 -3.77
C THR A 183 -13.78 -16.47 -4.80
N MET A 184 -12.54 -16.05 -5.09
CA MET A 184 -11.65 -16.72 -6.03
C MET A 184 -10.98 -17.98 -5.47
N PHE A 185 -10.71 -18.00 -4.16
CA PHE A 185 -10.01 -19.11 -3.48
C PHE A 185 -10.87 -19.68 -2.34
N PRO A 186 -12.00 -20.34 -2.65
CA PRO A 186 -12.90 -20.92 -1.64
C PRO A 186 -12.25 -22.08 -0.86
N GLU A 187 -11.20 -22.70 -1.41
CA GLU A 187 -10.45 -23.78 -0.76
C GLU A 187 -9.55 -23.30 0.39
N GLY A 188 -9.48 -21.98 0.64
CA GLY A 188 -8.66 -21.38 1.68
C GLY A 188 -7.23 -21.04 1.23
N GLY A 189 -6.33 -20.82 2.19
CA GLY A 189 -4.94 -20.40 1.93
C GLY A 189 -4.75 -18.91 1.62
N VAL A 190 -5.84 -18.13 1.65
CA VAL A 190 -5.80 -16.67 1.41
C VAL A 190 -4.89 -15.97 2.43
N ASP A 191 -4.98 -16.34 3.70
CA ASP A 191 -4.18 -15.74 4.78
C ASP A 191 -2.67 -15.89 4.57
N GLU A 192 -2.22 -17.08 4.15
CA GLU A 192 -0.82 -17.34 3.85
C GLU A 192 -0.38 -16.57 2.60
N MET A 193 -1.22 -16.56 1.57
CA MET A 193 -0.96 -15.84 0.32
C MET A 193 -0.82 -14.33 0.55
N VAL A 194 -1.72 -13.73 1.34
CA VAL A 194 -1.68 -12.30 1.68
C VAL A 194 -0.51 -11.97 2.60
N THR A 195 -0.13 -12.88 3.51
CA THR A 195 1.08 -12.73 4.34
C THR A 195 2.34 -12.68 3.48
N ARG A 196 2.43 -13.55 2.47
CA ARG A 196 3.56 -13.58 1.52
C ARG A 196 3.53 -12.38 0.57
N GLN A 197 2.34 -12.02 0.09
CA GLN A 197 2.15 -10.99 -0.92
C GLN A 197 1.10 -9.94 -0.51
N PRO A 198 1.49 -8.96 0.32
CA PRO A 198 0.57 -7.92 0.80
C PRO A 198 0.01 -7.02 -0.32
N LEU A 199 0.69 -6.95 -1.47
CA LEU A 199 0.26 -6.11 -2.61
C LEU A 199 -1.08 -6.56 -3.19
N LEU A 200 -1.48 -7.82 -2.98
CA LEU A 200 -2.80 -8.31 -3.38
C LEU A 200 -3.96 -7.56 -2.71
N LEU A 201 -3.70 -6.88 -1.58
CA LEU A 201 -4.71 -6.10 -0.88
C LEU A 201 -4.88 -4.68 -1.45
N VAL A 202 -3.91 -4.20 -2.23
CA VAL A 202 -3.86 -2.83 -2.75
C VAL A 202 -4.12 -2.81 -4.25
N GLU A 203 -3.67 -3.82 -4.98
CA GLU A 203 -3.84 -3.91 -6.43
C GLU A 203 -5.22 -4.46 -6.82
N ASP A 204 -5.64 -4.13 -8.05
CA ASP A 204 -6.88 -4.67 -8.59
C ASP A 204 -6.70 -6.14 -8.97
N VAL A 205 -7.18 -7.02 -8.09
CA VAL A 205 -7.01 -8.47 -8.20
C VAL A 205 -7.57 -9.00 -9.53
N ASP A 206 -8.67 -8.44 -10.03
CA ASP A 206 -9.29 -8.88 -11.28
C ASP A 206 -8.35 -8.66 -12.48
N TRP A 207 -7.64 -7.52 -12.47
CA TRP A 207 -6.64 -7.21 -13.49
C TRP A 207 -5.43 -8.15 -13.38
N VAL A 208 -4.91 -8.39 -12.17
CA VAL A 208 -3.75 -9.26 -11.96
C VAL A 208 -4.03 -10.67 -12.45
N VAL A 209 -5.23 -11.20 -12.16
CA VAL A 209 -5.67 -12.52 -12.63
C VAL A 209 -5.81 -12.53 -14.15
N GLY A 210 -6.46 -11.53 -14.75
CA GLY A 210 -6.61 -11.46 -16.20
C GLY A 210 -5.27 -11.36 -16.95
N GLU A 211 -4.29 -10.65 -16.37
CA GLU A 211 -2.95 -10.54 -16.96
C GLU A 211 -2.16 -11.85 -16.83
N LEU A 212 -2.28 -12.55 -15.70
CA LEU A 212 -1.72 -13.90 -15.54
C LEU A 212 -2.32 -14.88 -16.56
N GLU A 213 -3.63 -14.87 -16.75
CA GLU A 213 -4.30 -15.70 -17.76
C GLU A 213 -3.81 -15.39 -19.17
N ARG A 214 -3.63 -14.11 -19.50
CA ARG A 214 -3.09 -13.66 -20.78
C ARG A 214 -1.67 -14.18 -21.01
N LEU A 215 -0.80 -14.08 -20.00
CA LEU A 215 0.59 -14.52 -20.09
C LEU A 215 0.71 -16.04 -20.21
N LEU A 216 -0.07 -16.80 -19.44
CA LEU A 216 -0.07 -18.26 -19.49
C LEU A 216 -0.64 -18.79 -20.81
N SER A 217 -1.70 -18.16 -21.32
CA SER A 217 -2.28 -18.53 -22.62
C SER A 217 -1.37 -18.17 -23.79
N SER A 218 -0.64 -17.05 -23.69
CA SER A 218 0.28 -16.61 -24.73
C SER A 218 1.59 -17.42 -24.79
N GLY A 219 2.01 -18.04 -23.68
CA GLY A 219 3.24 -18.83 -23.60
C GLY A 219 3.20 -20.19 -24.31
N GLY A 220 2.01 -20.66 -24.72
CA GLY A 220 1.82 -22.00 -25.28
C GLY A 220 1.90 -22.15 -26.80
N SER A 221 2.01 -21.06 -27.57
CA SER A 221 1.84 -21.11 -29.04
C SER A 221 3.11 -20.85 -29.87
N SER A 222 4.27 -20.73 -29.24
CA SER A 222 5.55 -20.54 -29.94
C SER A 222 6.21 -21.86 -30.40
N SER A 223 5.45 -22.96 -30.54
CA SER A 223 5.93 -24.11 -31.33
C SER A 223 5.82 -23.73 -32.81
N GLY A 224 6.91 -23.21 -33.35
CA GLY A 224 7.09 -22.92 -34.77
C GLY A 224 6.85 -24.16 -35.62
N GLY A 225 5.60 -24.33 -36.06
CA GLY A 225 5.24 -25.12 -37.21
C GLY A 225 5.31 -24.23 -38.44
N SER A 226 6.51 -24.10 -39.01
CA SER A 226 6.68 -23.61 -40.38
C SER A 226 6.05 -24.63 -41.34
N SER A 227 4.72 -24.63 -41.48
CA SER A 227 4.03 -25.41 -42.49
C SER A 227 3.51 -24.48 -43.57
N SER A 228 4.31 -24.36 -44.63
CA SER A 228 3.94 -23.87 -45.95
C SER A 228 2.73 -24.68 -46.45
N GLY A 229 1.55 -24.07 -46.48
CA GLY A 229 0.31 -24.75 -46.90
C GLY A 229 -0.59 -23.82 -47.70
N SER A 230 -0.54 -23.98 -49.01
CA SER A 230 -1.32 -23.26 -50.02
C SER A 230 -2.84 -23.40 -49.81
N GLY A 231 -3.55 -22.35 -50.22
CA GLY A 231 -4.93 -22.07 -49.85
C GLY A 231 -6.02 -22.97 -50.44
N SER A 232 -7.21 -22.78 -49.89
CA SER A 232 -8.50 -23.23 -50.43
C SER A 232 -9.60 -22.37 -49.82
N ILE A 233 -10.18 -21.51 -50.65
CA ILE A 233 -11.35 -20.66 -50.35
C ILE A 233 -12.60 -21.53 -50.36
N SER A 234 -13.40 -21.48 -49.30
CA SER A 234 -14.71 -22.13 -49.25
C SER A 234 -15.72 -21.24 -48.55
N SER A 235 -16.63 -20.71 -49.35
CA SER A 235 -17.79 -19.90 -48.98
C SER A 235 -18.90 -20.83 -48.46
N GLY A 236 -19.29 -20.68 -47.19
CA GLY A 236 -20.35 -21.48 -46.58
C GLY A 236 -21.24 -20.63 -45.69
N THR A 237 -22.43 -20.31 -46.20
CA THR A 237 -23.51 -19.58 -45.54
C THR A 237 -24.28 -20.43 -44.54
N GLY A 238 -24.52 -19.85 -43.35
CA GLY A 238 -25.74 -20.06 -42.56
C GLY A 238 -25.76 -21.22 -41.56
N ALA A 239 -25.62 -20.90 -40.27
CA ALA A 239 -26.31 -21.59 -39.18
C ALA A 239 -26.28 -20.74 -37.90
N THR A 240 -27.46 -20.35 -37.42
CA THR A 240 -27.69 -19.74 -36.11
C THR A 240 -27.43 -20.77 -35.02
N ASN A 241 -26.29 -20.70 -34.33
CA ASN A 241 -26.00 -21.60 -33.21
C ASN A 241 -26.20 -20.89 -31.87
N THR A 242 -27.19 -21.39 -31.14
CA THR A 242 -27.60 -21.02 -29.79
C THR A 242 -26.40 -21.11 -28.84
N ARG A 243 -25.95 -19.94 -28.37
CA ARG A 243 -24.78 -19.77 -27.51
C ARG A 243 -25.14 -20.16 -26.07
N GLN A 244 -25.11 -21.45 -25.79
CA GLN A 244 -25.14 -21.99 -24.43
C GLN A 244 -23.90 -21.43 -23.69
N GLN A 245 -24.11 -20.54 -22.72
CA GLN A 245 -23.08 -20.02 -21.84
C GLN A 245 -22.48 -21.18 -21.02
N GLN A 246 -21.49 -21.87 -21.58
CA GLN A 246 -20.53 -22.64 -20.81
C GLN A 246 -19.74 -21.64 -19.98
N GLN A 247 -20.09 -21.50 -18.70
CA GLN A 247 -19.17 -20.96 -17.71
C GLN A 247 -17.94 -21.87 -17.74
N PRO A 248 -16.78 -21.35 -18.15
CA PRO A 248 -15.61 -22.18 -18.36
C PRO A 248 -15.14 -22.72 -17.00
N GLN A 249 -14.66 -23.95 -16.96
CA GLN A 249 -14.00 -24.57 -15.81
C GLN A 249 -12.64 -23.93 -15.47
N GLN A 250 -12.50 -22.62 -15.75
CA GLN A 250 -11.29 -21.82 -15.63
C GLN A 250 -10.95 -21.43 -14.18
N SER A 251 -11.79 -21.70 -13.18
CA SER A 251 -11.46 -21.33 -11.80
C SER A 251 -10.45 -22.27 -11.12
N GLY A 252 -10.40 -23.55 -11.51
CA GLY A 252 -9.63 -24.56 -10.78
C GLY A 252 -8.10 -24.50 -11.00
N TRP A 253 -7.66 -24.13 -12.19
CA TRP A 253 -6.23 -24.14 -12.55
C TRP A 253 -5.48 -22.93 -11.98
N CYS A 254 -6.05 -21.73 -12.00
CA CYS A 254 -5.46 -20.54 -11.38
C CYS A 254 -5.30 -20.71 -9.86
N ALA A 255 -6.29 -21.28 -9.18
CA ALA A 255 -6.20 -21.59 -7.75
C ALA A 255 -5.04 -22.54 -7.43
N ARG A 256 -4.83 -23.57 -8.26
CA ARG A 256 -3.71 -24.51 -8.10
C ARG A 256 -2.36 -23.87 -8.38
N LEU A 257 -2.26 -23.05 -9.43
CA LEU A 257 -1.00 -22.43 -9.83
C LEU A 257 -0.52 -21.42 -8.78
N LEU A 258 -1.44 -20.56 -8.29
CA LEU A 258 -1.13 -19.56 -7.27
C LEU A 258 -0.80 -20.17 -5.91
N ARG A 259 -1.35 -21.35 -5.63
CA ARG A 259 -0.99 -22.14 -4.45
C ARG A 259 0.39 -22.78 -4.59
N ALA A 260 0.74 -23.24 -5.79
CA ALA A 260 2.03 -23.88 -6.06
C ALA A 260 3.19 -22.87 -6.05
N ASP A 261 2.97 -21.69 -6.63
CA ASP A 261 4.00 -20.67 -6.75
C ASP A 261 3.42 -19.24 -6.61
N PRO A 262 3.35 -18.70 -5.38
CA PRO A 262 2.89 -17.34 -5.15
C PRO A 262 3.87 -16.28 -5.68
N ASP A 263 5.13 -16.64 -5.99
CA ASP A 263 6.15 -15.70 -6.45
C ASP A 263 5.93 -15.30 -7.93
N LEU A 264 5.12 -16.06 -8.68
CA LEU A 264 4.69 -15.66 -10.03
C LEU A 264 3.89 -14.35 -10.01
N LEU A 265 3.13 -14.08 -8.94
CA LEU A 265 2.44 -12.80 -8.76
C LEU A 265 3.42 -11.64 -8.62
N LEU A 266 4.55 -11.87 -7.94
CA LEU A 266 5.60 -10.87 -7.81
C LEU A 266 6.24 -10.54 -9.16
N LEU A 267 6.41 -11.54 -10.02
CA LEU A 267 7.01 -11.34 -11.34
C LEU A 267 6.12 -10.49 -12.25
N VAL A 268 4.80 -10.68 -12.17
CA VAL A 268 3.82 -9.85 -12.89
C VAL A 268 3.72 -8.45 -12.28
N ALA A 269 3.62 -8.34 -10.96
CA ALA A 269 3.53 -7.05 -10.27
C ALA A 269 4.81 -6.20 -10.43
N ASN A 270 6.00 -6.82 -10.39
CA ASN A 270 7.27 -6.11 -10.59
C ASN A 270 7.46 -5.62 -12.02
N ASN A 271 6.98 -6.36 -13.03
CA ASN A 271 6.98 -5.88 -14.41
C ASN A 271 6.20 -4.56 -14.55
N ARG A 272 5.15 -4.38 -13.74
CA ARG A 272 4.40 -3.12 -13.71
C ARG A 272 5.13 -2.02 -12.93
N LYS A 273 5.75 -2.33 -11.79
CA LYS A 273 6.46 -1.31 -10.98
C LYS A 273 7.67 -0.68 -11.67
N LEU A 274 8.27 -1.34 -12.65
CA LEU A 274 9.28 -0.73 -13.52
C LEU A 274 8.74 0.41 -14.41
N SER A 275 7.41 0.61 -14.48
CA SER A 275 6.79 1.67 -15.27
C SER A 275 6.23 2.84 -14.46
N LEU A 276 6.28 2.79 -13.11
CA LEU A 276 5.66 3.78 -12.22
C LEU A 276 6.65 4.47 -11.26
N TRP A 277 7.95 4.23 -11.43
CA TRP A 277 9.04 4.94 -10.74
C TRP A 277 10.07 5.42 -11.76
#